data_AF-A0A834CUQ3-F1
#
_entry.id   AF-A0A834CUQ3-F1
#
_cell.length_a   1.000
_cell.length_b   1.000
_cell.length_c   1.000
_cell.angle_alpha   90.00
_cell.angle_beta   90.00
_cell.angle_gamma   90.00
#
_symmetry.space_group_name_H-M   'P 1'
#
loop_
_entity.id
_entity.type
_entity.pdbx_description
1 polymer ?
#
loop_
_entity_poly.entity_id
_entity_poly.type
_entity_poly.pdbx_seq_one_letter_code
_entity_poly.pdbx_strand_id
1 'polypeptide(L)'
;MKDLGSLTYFLGLEVHRSPSGISLNQHKYASDLMATARLQEVASVDTPMKLNVKLRKEEGDLLADPSLYRKLVACLVYLTITKPDISFVVQQVSQFLQTLCHLHLAAVCRIIRYVQGTSARGLFFPASNSPRLATYSDTDW
;
A
#
# COMPACT_ATOMS: atom_id res chain seq x y z
N MET A 1 -25.73 4.97 -24.42
CA MET A 1 -24.78 5.06 -23.28
C MET A 1 -25.55 5.55 -22.07
N LYS A 2 -25.46 4.86 -20.93
CA LYS A 2 -26.18 5.21 -19.70
C LYS A 2 -25.26 6.08 -18.85
N ASP A 3 -25.68 7.30 -18.55
CA ASP A 3 -24.96 8.17 -17.61
C ASP A 3 -25.18 7.66 -16.18
N LEU A 4 -24.10 7.32 -15.49
CA LEU A 4 -24.11 6.86 -14.10
C LEU A 4 -23.83 8.00 -13.12
N GLY A 5 -23.74 9.24 -13.62
CA GLY A 5 -23.39 10.41 -12.84
C GLY A 5 -21.89 10.48 -12.53
N SER A 6 -21.56 11.23 -11.49
CA SER A 6 -20.16 11.43 -11.09
C SER A 6 -19.55 10.16 -10.51
N LEU A 7 -18.38 9.77 -11.03
CA LEU A 7 -17.55 8.71 -10.46
C LEU A 7 -17.22 9.00 -8.99
N THR A 8 -17.71 8.14 -8.09
CA THR A 8 -17.46 8.18 -6.64
C THR A 8 -16.64 6.97 -6.16
N TYR A 9 -16.80 5.81 -6.80
CA TYR A 9 -16.09 4.58 -6.44
C TYR A 9 -15.84 3.71 -7.66
N PHE A 10 -14.62 3.22 -7.85
CA PHE A 10 -14.29 2.24 -8.89
C PHE A 10 -13.09 1.39 -8.50
N LEU A 11 -13.23 0.07 -8.55
CA LEU A 11 -12.18 -0.91 -8.24
C LEU A 11 -11.49 -0.74 -6.86
N GLY A 12 -12.12 -0.10 -5.89
CA GLY A 12 -11.48 0.18 -4.60
C GLY A 12 -10.87 1.58 -4.49
N LEU A 13 -10.91 2.37 -5.56
CA LEU A 13 -10.61 3.80 -5.55
C LEU A 13 -11.86 4.59 -5.19
N GLU A 14 -11.75 5.38 -4.14
CA GLU A 14 -12.74 6.37 -3.71
C GLU A 14 -12.34 7.73 -4.30
N VAL A 15 -13.29 8.38 -4.97
CA VAL A 15 -13.10 9.65 -5.64
C VAL A 15 -13.99 10.70 -5.00
N HIS A 16 -13.37 11.71 -4.41
CA HIS A 16 -14.08 12.87 -3.86
C HIS A 16 -13.77 14.10 -4.71
N ARG A 17 -14.82 14.77 -5.19
CA ARG A 17 -14.71 15.99 -5.98
C ARG A 17 -15.17 17.17 -5.16
N SER A 18 -14.41 18.26 -5.24
CA SER A 18 -14.72 19.53 -4.59
C SER A 18 -14.28 20.68 -5.49
N PRO A 19 -14.73 21.92 -5.23
CA PRO A 19 -14.26 23.09 -5.98
C PRO A 19 -12.75 23.30 -5.90
N SER A 20 -12.08 22.81 -4.84
CA SER A 20 -10.63 22.91 -4.69
C SER A 20 -9.86 21.86 -5.48
N GLY A 21 -10.49 20.77 -5.92
CA GLY A 21 -9.82 19.68 -6.62
C GLY A 21 -10.47 18.30 -6.42
N ILE A 22 -9.71 17.26 -6.78
CA ILE A 22 -10.08 15.85 -6.71
C ILE A 22 -9.19 15.15 -5.69
N SER A 23 -9.80 14.49 -4.71
CA SER A 23 -9.09 13.58 -3.80
C SER A 23 -9.33 12.13 -4.21
N LEU A 24 -8.26 11.36 -4.32
CA LEU A 24 -8.28 9.91 -4.53
C LEU A 24 -7.78 9.20 -3.27
N ASN A 25 -8.57 8.28 -2.74
CA ASN A 25 -8.14 7.44 -1.63
C ASN A 25 -8.58 5.97 -1.84
N GLN A 26 -8.11 5.08 -0.97
CA GLN A 26 -8.43 3.65 -0.98
C GLN A 26 -8.77 3.17 0.44
N HIS A 27 -9.52 3.97 1.21
CA HIS A 27 -9.76 3.71 2.63
C HIS A 27 -10.46 2.38 2.87
N LYS A 28 -11.57 2.12 2.17
CA LYS A 28 -12.31 0.86 2.24
C LYS A 28 -11.44 -0.32 1.81
N TYR A 29 -10.68 -0.17 0.73
CA TYR A 29 -9.78 -1.20 0.24
C TYR A 29 -8.69 -1.55 1.28
N ALA A 30 -8.12 -0.55 1.96
CA ALA A 30 -7.17 -0.77 3.05
C ALA A 30 -7.83 -1.50 4.23
N SER A 31 -9.08 -1.18 4.56
CA SER A 31 -9.86 -1.90 5.58
C SER A 31 -10.08 -3.38 5.23
N ASP A 32 -10.47 -3.66 3.99
CA ASP A 32 -10.67 -5.03 3.51
C ASP A 32 -9.35 -5.83 3.47
N LEU A 33 -8.22 -5.16 3.19
CA LEU A 33 -6.89 -5.76 3.29
C LEU A 33 -6.55 -6.15 4.74
N MET A 34 -6.83 -5.28 5.72
CA MET A 34 -6.61 -5.60 7.13
C MET A 34 -7.44 -6.80 7.59
N ALA A 35 -8.69 -6.89 7.13
CA ALA A 35 -9.55 -8.05 7.39
C ALA A 35 -8.97 -9.33 6.77
N THR A 36 -8.52 -9.26 5.52
CA THR A 36 -7.90 -10.40 4.81
C THR A 36 -6.63 -10.88 5.51
N ALA A 37 -5.83 -9.97 6.05
CA ALA A 37 -4.61 -10.27 6.78
C ALA A 37 -4.85 -10.69 8.25
N ARG A 38 -6.09 -10.55 8.77
CA ARG A 38 -6.45 -10.73 10.18
C ARG A 38 -5.67 -9.82 11.13
N LEU A 39 -5.46 -8.56 10.73
CA LEU A 39 -4.66 -7.57 11.47
C LEU A 39 -5.48 -6.39 12.01
N GLN A 40 -6.81 -6.47 12.02
CA GLN A 40 -7.68 -5.34 12.41
C GLN A 40 -7.46 -4.86 13.87
N GLU A 41 -7.19 -5.79 14.79
CA GLU A 41 -6.96 -5.49 16.21
C GLU A 41 -5.48 -5.29 16.56
N VAL A 42 -4.59 -5.43 15.57
CA VAL A 42 -3.15 -5.25 15.79
C VAL A 42 -2.83 -3.76 15.74
N ALA A 43 -1.98 -3.27 16.65
CA ALA A 43 -1.57 -1.87 16.65
C ALA A 43 -0.80 -1.50 15.37
N SER A 44 -1.01 -0.28 14.87
CA SER A 44 -0.26 0.25 13.73
C SER A 44 1.23 0.44 14.03
N VAL A 45 2.02 0.69 12.99
CA VAL A 45 3.44 1.06 13.12
C VAL A 45 3.72 2.32 12.30
N ASP A 46 4.70 3.11 12.73
CA ASP A 46 5.00 4.40 12.09
C ASP A 46 5.85 4.29 10.83
N THR A 47 6.56 3.16 10.66
CA THR A 47 7.40 2.92 9.47
C THR A 47 7.06 1.60 8.79
N PRO A 48 7.00 1.59 7.45
CA PRO A 48 6.59 0.40 6.69
C PRO A 48 7.65 -0.72 6.71
N MET A 49 8.92 -0.37 6.93
CA MET A 49 10.05 -1.30 7.02
C MET A 49 10.97 -0.90 8.17
N LYS A 50 11.64 -1.88 8.77
CA LYS A 50 12.70 -1.62 9.76
C LYS A 50 13.99 -1.25 9.02
N LEU A 51 14.74 -0.29 9.55
CA LEU A 51 16.08 0.06 9.08
C LEU A 51 16.99 -1.19 9.11
N ASN A 52 17.86 -1.34 8.11
CA ASN A 52 18.85 -2.41 7.98
C ASN A 52 18.31 -3.85 7.84
N VAL A 53 17.02 -4.05 7.54
CA VAL A 53 16.50 -5.40 7.27
C VAL A 53 16.94 -5.86 5.88
N LYS A 54 17.86 -6.83 5.84
CA LYS A 54 18.22 -7.56 4.62
C LYS A 54 17.28 -8.76 4.48
N LEU A 55 16.27 -8.65 3.63
CA LEU A 55 15.46 -9.80 3.24
C LEU A 55 16.33 -10.71 2.35
N ARG A 56 16.69 -11.90 2.83
CA ARG A 56 17.47 -12.88 2.08
C ARG A 56 16.55 -13.99 1.55
N LYS A 57 16.90 -14.57 0.40
CA LYS A 57 16.14 -15.67 -0.22
C LYS A 57 16.29 -17.01 0.52
N GLU A 58 17.40 -17.20 1.23
CA GLU A 58 17.84 -18.49 1.77
C GLU A 58 17.66 -18.61 3.30
N GLU A 59 17.03 -17.62 3.94
CA GLU A 59 17.03 -17.50 5.39
C GLU A 59 15.63 -17.82 5.96
N GLY A 60 15.51 -18.93 6.68
CA GLY A 60 14.31 -19.32 7.44
C GLY A 60 13.46 -20.43 6.83
N ASP A 61 12.47 -20.89 7.59
CA ASP A 61 11.57 -21.97 7.18
C ASP A 61 10.60 -21.50 6.09
N LEU A 62 10.48 -22.32 5.04
CA LEU A 62 9.56 -22.06 3.94
C LEU A 62 8.10 -22.10 4.41
N LEU A 63 7.29 -21.20 3.88
CA LEU A 63 5.85 -21.24 4.09
C LEU A 63 5.25 -22.47 3.40
N ALA A 64 4.47 -23.26 4.14
CA ALA A 64 3.76 -24.42 3.61
C ALA A 64 2.74 -24.03 2.51
N ASP A 65 2.12 -22.85 2.63
CA ASP A 65 1.23 -22.29 1.62
C ASP A 65 1.61 -20.83 1.27
N PRO A 66 2.12 -20.56 0.05
CA PRO A 66 2.47 -19.22 -0.40
C PRO A 66 1.25 -18.38 -0.85
N SER A 67 0.05 -18.97 -0.91
CA SER A 67 -1.15 -18.32 -1.48
C SER A 67 -1.51 -17.02 -0.76
N LEU A 68 -1.52 -17.04 0.57
CA LEU A 68 -1.84 -15.88 1.40
C LEU A 68 -0.83 -14.75 1.15
N TYR A 69 0.46 -15.06 1.13
CA TYR A 69 1.50 -14.08 0.85
C TYR A 69 1.30 -13.41 -0.50
N ARG A 70 1.11 -14.21 -1.57
CA ARG A 70 0.91 -13.70 -2.93
C ARG A 70 -0.33 -12.80 -3.03
N LYS A 71 -1.41 -13.19 -2.36
CA LYS A 71 -2.64 -12.39 -2.28
C LYS A 71 -2.38 -11.06 -1.59
N LEU A 72 -1.71 -11.05 -0.43
CA LEU A 72 -1.39 -9.84 0.31
C LEU A 72 -0.47 -8.91 -0.47
N VAL A 73 0.57 -9.45 -1.13
CA VAL A 73 1.47 -8.66 -1.98
C VAL A 73 0.72 -8.07 -3.16
N ALA A 74 -0.15 -8.83 -3.83
CA ALA A 74 -0.98 -8.30 -4.91
C ALA A 74 -1.87 -7.14 -4.44
N CYS A 75 -2.47 -7.25 -3.25
CA CYS A 75 -3.24 -6.16 -2.65
C CYS A 75 -2.38 -4.93 -2.33
N LEU A 76 -1.17 -5.14 -1.81
CA LEU A 76 -0.23 -4.06 -1.54
C LEU A 76 0.23 -3.34 -2.82
N VAL A 77 0.50 -4.09 -3.89
CA VAL A 77 0.81 -3.52 -5.21
C VAL A 77 -0.33 -2.64 -5.69
N TYR A 78 -1.59 -3.06 -5.52
CA TYR A 78 -2.73 -2.24 -5.89
C TYR A 78 -2.88 -0.97 -5.04
N LEU A 79 -2.53 -1.01 -3.75
CA LEU A 79 -2.53 0.16 -2.86
C LEU A 79 -1.51 1.23 -3.26
N THR A 80 -0.43 0.87 -3.96
CA THR A 80 0.59 1.84 -4.39
C THR A 80 0.03 2.94 -5.31
N ILE A 81 -1.13 2.70 -5.93
CA ILE A 81 -1.84 3.68 -6.78
C ILE A 81 -2.14 4.98 -6.02
N THR A 82 -2.58 4.90 -4.76
CA THR A 82 -2.85 6.10 -3.93
C THR A 82 -1.85 6.30 -2.79
N LYS A 83 -0.96 5.33 -2.58
CA LYS A 83 0.07 5.33 -1.52
C LYS A 83 1.47 5.15 -2.11
N PRO A 84 2.04 6.18 -2.75
CA PRO A 84 3.37 6.09 -3.32
C PRO A 84 4.46 5.87 -2.26
N ASP A 85 4.21 6.28 -1.00
CA ASP A 85 5.12 6.16 0.14
C ASP A 85 5.47 4.72 0.52
N ILE A 86 4.64 3.73 0.14
CA ILE A 86 4.95 2.30 0.36
C ILE A 86 5.55 1.61 -0.88
N SER A 87 5.70 2.29 -2.02
CA SER A 87 6.07 1.64 -3.29
C SER A 87 7.39 0.89 -3.19
N PHE A 88 8.41 1.50 -2.58
CA PHE A 88 9.72 0.90 -2.40
C PHE A 88 9.64 -0.41 -1.59
N VAL A 89 9.01 -0.37 -0.42
CA VAL A 89 8.93 -1.57 0.45
C VAL A 89 8.09 -2.68 -0.18
N VAL A 90 7.05 -2.32 -0.95
CA VAL A 90 6.19 -3.26 -1.66
C VAL A 90 6.98 -3.93 -2.80
N GLN A 91 7.81 -3.16 -3.51
CA GLN A 91 8.71 -3.69 -4.52
C GLN A 91 9.70 -4.69 -3.92
N GLN A 92 10.28 -4.39 -2.76
CA GLN A 92 11.21 -5.30 -2.07
C GLN A 92 10.55 -6.64 -1.73
N VAL A 93 9.35 -6.65 -1.13
CA VAL A 93 8.65 -7.91 -0.79
C VAL A 93 8.13 -8.66 -2.04
N SER A 94 7.87 -7.95 -3.13
CA SER A 94 7.45 -8.55 -4.40
C SER A 94 8.53 -9.40 -5.07
N GLN A 95 9.81 -9.25 -4.71
CA GLN A 95 10.91 -10.04 -5.26
C GLN A 95 10.90 -11.51 -4.80
N PHE A 96 10.14 -11.84 -3.74
CA PHE A 96 10.22 -13.14 -3.06
C PHE A 96 9.07 -14.11 -3.39
N LEU A 97 8.30 -13.90 -4.47
CA LEU A 97 7.08 -14.68 -4.76
C LEU A 97 7.26 -16.20 -5.00
N GLN A 98 8.49 -16.64 -5.28
CA GLN A 98 8.83 -18.03 -5.60
C GLN A 98 9.36 -18.83 -4.40
N THR A 99 10.02 -18.17 -3.44
CA THR A 99 10.67 -18.82 -2.30
C THR A 99 10.41 -17.95 -1.08
N LEU A 100 9.41 -18.35 -0.30
CA LEU A 100 8.82 -17.54 0.75
C LEU A 100 9.10 -18.14 2.11
N CYS A 101 9.65 -17.34 3.01
CA CYS A 101 9.84 -17.73 4.40
C CYS A 101 8.99 -16.87 5.35
N HIS A 102 8.92 -17.27 6.61
CA HIS A 102 8.20 -16.54 7.66
C HIS A 102 8.68 -15.09 7.82
N LEU A 103 9.95 -14.78 7.54
CA LEU A 103 10.49 -13.41 7.61
C LEU A 103 9.86 -12.50 6.55
N HIS A 104 9.63 -13.01 5.34
CA HIS A 104 8.97 -12.24 4.27
C HIS A 104 7.52 -11.94 4.65
N LEU A 105 6.79 -12.93 5.19
CA LEU A 105 5.42 -12.72 5.64
C LEU A 105 5.35 -11.69 6.78
N ALA A 106 6.29 -11.74 7.73
CA ALA A 106 6.38 -10.75 8.79
C ALA A 106 6.62 -9.32 8.24
N ALA A 107 7.44 -9.19 7.18
CA ALA A 107 7.63 -7.91 6.51
C ALA A 107 6.33 -7.40 5.85
N VAL A 108 5.60 -8.26 5.15
CA VAL A 108 4.28 -7.92 4.58
C VAL A 108 3.29 -7.49 5.66
N CYS A 109 3.21 -8.23 6.77
CA CYS A 109 2.35 -7.86 7.91
C CYS A 109 2.74 -6.49 8.50
N ARG A 110 4.03 -6.15 8.56
CA ARG A 110 4.48 -4.81 8.99
C ARG A 110 3.98 -3.72 8.04
N ILE A 111 4.09 -3.91 6.74
CA ILE A 111 3.59 -2.95 5.74
C ILE A 111 2.08 -2.74 5.93
N ILE A 112 1.31 -3.80 6.15
CA ILE A 112 -0.14 -3.72 6.38
C ILE A 112 -0.46 -2.94 7.67
N ARG A 113 0.29 -3.16 8.76
CA ARG A 113 0.17 -2.37 10.00
C ARG A 113 0.52 -0.89 9.82
N TYR A 114 1.44 -0.56 8.93
CA TYR A 114 1.71 0.84 8.56
C TYR A 114 0.54 1.44 7.78
N VAL A 115 -0.01 0.68 6.83
CA VAL A 115 -1.19 1.08 6.05
C VAL A 115 -2.40 1.35 6.94
N GLN A 116 -2.59 0.59 8.02
CA GLN A 116 -3.64 0.80 9.02
C GLN A 116 -3.58 2.20 9.64
N GLY A 117 -2.41 2.60 10.15
CA GLY A 117 -2.21 3.92 10.78
C GLY A 117 -2.30 5.08 9.79
N THR A 118 -2.18 4.80 8.49
CA THR A 118 -2.22 5.80 7.42
C THR A 118 -3.42 5.65 6.49
N SER A 119 -4.43 4.86 6.88
CA SER A 119 -5.53 4.42 5.98
C SER A 119 -6.39 5.56 5.43
N ALA A 120 -6.41 6.72 6.09
CA ALA A 120 -7.11 7.92 5.64
C ALA A 120 -6.30 8.79 4.66
N ARG A 121 -5.02 8.47 4.40
CA ARG A 121 -4.19 9.21 3.45
C ARG A 121 -4.54 8.83 2.01
N GLY A 122 -4.39 9.79 1.11
CA GLY A 122 -4.59 9.62 -0.32
C GLY A 122 -3.93 10.74 -1.12
N LEU A 123 -4.23 10.79 -2.42
CA LEU A 123 -3.71 11.80 -3.34
C LEU A 123 -4.71 12.94 -3.49
N PHE A 124 -4.21 14.18 -3.57
CA PHE A 124 -5.02 15.34 -3.87
C PHE A 124 -4.51 16.02 -5.15
N PHE A 125 -5.43 16.22 -6.09
CA PHE A 125 -5.21 16.87 -7.37
C PHE A 125 -5.96 18.21 -7.37
N PRO A 126 -5.28 19.34 -7.11
CA PRO A 126 -5.94 20.64 -7.01
C PRO A 126 -6.50 21.10 -8.36
N ALA A 127 -7.63 21.82 -8.35
CA ALA A 127 -8.28 22.37 -9.54
C ALA A 127 -7.45 23.47 -10.21
N SER A 128 -6.66 24.20 -9.42
CA SER A 128 -5.71 25.20 -9.89
C SER A 128 -4.29 24.77 -9.52
N ASN A 129 -3.41 24.63 -10.51
CA ASN A 129 -1.99 24.39 -10.30
C ASN A 129 -1.16 25.40 -11.07
N SER A 130 -0.08 25.89 -10.46
CA SER A 130 0.97 26.61 -11.19
C SER A 130 1.77 25.59 -12.00
N PRO A 131 2.18 25.88 -13.25
CA PRO A 131 3.01 24.96 -14.07
C PRO A 131 4.45 24.81 -13.56
N ARG A 132 4.73 25.20 -12.32
CA ARG A 132 6.04 25.07 -11.69
C ARG A 132 6.23 23.63 -11.20
N LEU A 133 7.17 22.93 -11.82
CA LEU A 133 7.66 21.64 -11.34
C LEU A 133 8.52 21.87 -10.10
N ALA A 134 8.09 21.32 -8.97
CA ALA A 134 8.92 21.21 -7.77
C ALA A 134 9.48 19.78 -7.69
N THR A 135 10.79 19.64 -7.56
CA THR A 135 11.44 18.35 -7.35
C THR A 135 12.05 18.31 -5.95
N TYR A 136 11.92 17.16 -5.29
CA TYR A 136 12.55 16.88 -4.02
C TYR A 136 13.41 15.64 -4.23
N SER A 137 14.65 15.67 -3.76
CA SER A 137 15.53 14.50 -3.75
C SER A 137 15.82 14.19 -2.30
N ASP A 138 15.46 12.99 -1.87
CA ASP A 138 15.88 12.45 -0.59
C ASP A 138 17.06 11.51 -0.86
N THR A 139 18.21 11.81 -0.25
CA THR A 139 19.43 11.00 -0.39
C THR A 139 19.65 10.25 0.89
N ASP A 140 18.80 9.26 1.14
CA ASP A 140 19.03 8.29 2.20
C ASP A 140 19.54 6.95 1.60
N TRP A 141 20.51 6.40 2.33
CA TRP A 141 21.59 5.48 1.98
C TRP A 141 21.22 3.98 1.92
#